data_AF-T0M3D3-F1
#
_entry.id   AF-T0M3D3-F1
#
_cell.length_a   1.000
_cell.length_b   1.000
_cell.length_c   1.000
_cell.angle_alpha   90.00
_cell.angle_beta   90.00
_cell.angle_gamma   90.00
#
_symmetry.space_group_name_H-M   'P 1'
#
loop_
_entity.id
_entity.type
_entity.pdbx_description
1 polymer ?
#
loop_
_entity_poly.entity_id
_entity_poly.type
_entity_poly.pdbx_seq_one_letter_code
_entity_poly.pdbx_strand_id
1 'polypeptide(L)'
;MGIENPISVREGVKYIPQKHMDILFVTLNKSEKYYSSTTMYNDYAIDSELFHWETQSTVSPHSPTAERYFHSQDNRNTVLLFIREFRENLLGASPYIFLGRVRHKSHSGSNPVSIIWEMEKPIPKRYLEITNNMLPA
;
A
#
# COMPACT_ATOMS: atom_id res chain seq x y z
N MET A 1 -18.88 14.72 -9.50
CA MET A 1 -18.22 13.39 -9.51
C MET A 1 -17.77 13.11 -8.08
N GLY A 2 -18.74 12.81 -7.20
CA GLY A 2 -18.53 12.69 -5.76
C GLY A 2 -18.49 11.24 -5.34
N ILE A 3 -17.59 10.89 -4.42
CA ILE A 3 -17.54 9.58 -3.78
C ILE A 3 -18.77 9.48 -2.86
N GLU A 4 -19.80 8.74 -3.26
CA GLU A 4 -21.09 8.69 -2.54
C GLU A 4 -21.04 8.02 -1.16
N ASN A 5 -19.90 7.45 -0.74
CA ASN A 5 -19.75 6.93 0.62
C ASN A 5 -18.29 6.76 1.06
N PRO A 6 -17.68 7.75 1.75
CA PRO A 6 -16.29 7.66 2.23
C PRO A 6 -16.08 6.55 3.28
N ILE A 7 -17.16 6.03 3.89
CA ILE A 7 -17.15 4.95 4.90
C ILE A 7 -16.71 3.59 4.31
N SER A 8 -16.66 3.45 2.98
CA SER A 8 -16.40 2.17 2.32
C SER A 8 -14.92 1.81 2.14
N VAL A 9 -13.98 2.60 2.68
CA VAL A 9 -12.55 2.22 2.73
C VAL A 9 -12.37 1.24 3.89
N ARG A 10 -12.46 -0.06 3.60
CA ARG A 10 -12.17 -1.11 4.59
C ARG A 10 -10.68 -1.41 4.56
N GLU A 11 -10.06 -1.43 5.74
CA GLU A 11 -8.69 -1.92 5.96
C GLU A 11 -7.64 -1.29 5.02
N GLY A 12 -7.82 -0.01 4.69
CA GLY A 12 -6.86 0.76 3.90
C GLY A 12 -6.87 0.48 2.39
N VAL A 13 -7.89 -0.19 1.84
CA VAL A 13 -8.02 -0.38 0.38
C VAL A 13 -9.41 -0.01 -0.13
N LYS A 14 -9.47 0.54 -1.34
CA LYS A 14 -10.72 0.83 -2.04
C LYS A 14 -10.63 0.41 -3.52
N TYR A 15 -11.48 -0.53 -3.91
CA TYR A 15 -11.73 -0.84 -5.32
C TYR A 15 -12.87 0.02 -5.89
N ILE A 16 -12.68 0.56 -7.09
CA ILE A 16 -13.66 1.32 -7.87
C ILE A 16 -13.92 0.56 -9.18
N PRO A 17 -14.94 -0.32 -9.22
CA PRO A 17 -15.17 -1.20 -10.37
C PRO A 17 -15.37 -0.45 -11.69
N GLN A 18 -16.09 0.67 -11.67
CA GLN A 18 -16.41 1.45 -12.87
C GLN A 18 -15.19 2.10 -13.52
N LYS A 19 -14.07 2.16 -12.78
CA LYS A 19 -12.81 2.74 -13.23
C LYS A 19 -11.70 1.72 -13.37
N HIS A 20 -11.95 0.44 -13.05
CA HIS A 20 -10.92 -0.60 -12.94
C HIS A 20 -9.72 -0.06 -12.15
N MET A 21 -9.96 0.33 -10.91
CA MET A 21 -8.97 1.01 -10.10
C MET A 21 -9.00 0.57 -8.64
N ASP A 22 -7.85 0.20 -8.11
CA ASP A 22 -7.62 -0.03 -6.68
C ASP A 22 -6.81 1.14 -6.10
N ILE A 23 -7.24 1.66 -4.96
CA ILE A 23 -6.56 2.71 -4.20
C ILE A 23 -6.07 2.10 -2.90
N LEU A 24 -4.76 2.15 -2.68
CA LEU A 24 -4.08 1.65 -1.50
C LEU A 24 -3.75 2.81 -0.56
N PHE A 25 -4.16 2.72 0.70
CA PHE A 25 -3.94 3.72 1.75
C PHE A 25 -3.02 3.16 2.83
N VAL A 26 -1.72 3.38 2.65
CA VAL A 26 -0.66 2.83 3.49
C VAL A 26 -0.26 3.81 4.59
N THR A 27 -0.07 3.30 5.81
CA THR A 27 0.56 4.04 6.91
C THR A 27 1.93 3.42 7.16
N LEU A 28 2.99 4.19 6.95
CA LEU A 28 4.37 3.68 7.00
C LEU A 28 4.79 3.37 8.44
N ASN A 29 4.53 4.29 9.38
CA ASN A 29 4.83 4.12 10.80
C ASN A 29 3.60 3.62 11.56
N LYS A 30 3.60 2.32 11.85
CA LYS A 30 2.63 1.68 12.75
C LYS A 30 3.25 1.70 14.14
N SER A 31 3.10 2.81 14.87
CA SER A 31 3.67 3.03 16.21
C SER A 31 3.70 1.77 17.09
N GLU A 32 4.85 1.51 17.72
CA GLU A 32 5.29 0.32 18.49
C GLU A 32 4.35 -0.23 19.58
N LYS A 33 3.20 0.39 19.87
CA LYS A 33 2.44 0.08 21.08
C LYS A 33 1.73 -1.29 21.09
N TYR A 34 1.71 -2.04 19.98
CA TYR A 34 0.93 -3.29 19.89
C TYR A 34 1.52 -4.44 19.05
N TYR A 35 2.79 -4.45 18.65
CA TYR A 35 3.31 -5.52 17.80
C TYR A 35 4.65 -6.08 18.28
N SER A 36 4.73 -7.41 18.39
CA SER A 36 5.98 -8.14 18.60
C SER A 36 6.96 -7.80 17.48
N SER A 37 8.25 -7.74 17.83
CA SER A 37 9.41 -7.36 17.01
C SER A 37 9.60 -8.06 15.66
N THR A 38 8.72 -8.98 15.27
CA THR A 38 8.71 -9.68 13.97
C THR A 38 7.64 -9.17 12.99
N THR A 39 6.77 -8.23 13.38
CA THR A 39 5.61 -7.78 12.56
C THR A 39 5.70 -6.32 12.11
N MET A 40 6.87 -5.67 12.25
CA MET A 40 6.98 -4.22 12.04
C MET A 40 7.10 -3.76 10.57
N TYR A 41 7.37 -4.64 9.60
CA TYR A 41 7.70 -4.21 8.23
C TYR A 41 6.84 -4.86 7.15
N ASN A 42 5.57 -4.47 7.08
CA ASN A 42 4.71 -4.98 6.02
C ASN A 42 4.66 -4.02 4.82
N ASP A 43 4.88 -2.71 5.03
CA ASP A 43 4.74 -1.72 3.96
C ASP A 43 5.91 -0.72 3.98
N TYR A 44 6.78 -0.74 2.97
CA TYR A 44 7.98 0.11 2.92
C TYR A 44 8.50 0.31 1.49
N ALA A 45 9.21 1.40 1.26
CA ALA A 45 9.97 1.61 0.04
C ALA A 45 11.28 0.80 0.13
N ILE A 46 11.51 -0.07 -0.84
CA ILE A 46 12.76 -0.84 -0.96
C ILE A 46 13.85 0.07 -1.51
N ASP A 47 13.52 0.82 -2.56
CA ASP A 47 14.37 1.83 -3.17
C ASP A 47 13.49 2.90 -3.84
N SER A 48 14.07 3.75 -4.69
CA SER A 48 13.32 4.80 -5.39
C SER A 48 12.27 4.27 -6.37
N GLU A 49 12.35 3.02 -6.81
CA GLU A 49 11.50 2.43 -7.84
C GLU A 49 10.61 1.31 -7.31
N LEU A 50 10.95 0.70 -6.17
CA LEU A 50 10.27 -0.46 -5.62
C LEU A 50 9.64 -0.20 -4.26
N PHE A 51 8.41 -0.66 -4.09
CA PHE A 51 7.65 -0.56 -2.85
C PHE A 51 7.09 -1.92 -2.44
N HIS A 52 7.42 -2.38 -1.23
CA HIS A 52 6.82 -3.56 -0.62
C HIS A 52 5.50 -3.20 0.04
N TRP A 53 4.48 -4.01 -0.17
CA TRP A 53 3.17 -3.87 0.48
C TRP A 53 2.57 -5.25 0.76
N GLU A 54 1.86 -5.39 1.88
CA GLU A 54 1.09 -6.60 2.16
C GLU A 54 -0.42 -6.39 2.05
N THR A 55 -1.10 -7.39 1.49
CA THR A 55 -2.55 -7.40 1.42
C THR A 55 -3.21 -7.52 2.80
N GLN A 56 -4.52 -7.32 2.85
CA GLN A 56 -5.32 -7.75 4.01
C GLN A 56 -5.12 -9.24 4.29
N SER A 57 -5.22 -9.64 5.57
CA SER A 57 -4.88 -10.99 6.05
C SER A 57 -5.71 -12.12 5.42
N THR A 58 -6.87 -11.80 4.84
CA THR A 58 -7.77 -12.78 4.21
C THR A 58 -7.59 -12.91 2.70
N VAL A 59 -6.71 -12.10 2.12
CA VAL A 59 -6.46 -12.12 0.68
C VAL A 59 -5.48 -13.25 0.38
N SER A 60 -5.97 -14.26 -0.35
CA SER A 60 -5.18 -15.35 -0.90
C SER A 60 -4.73 -15.03 -2.33
N PRO A 61 -3.65 -15.67 -2.83
CA PRO A 61 -3.14 -15.45 -4.19
C PRO A 61 -4.18 -15.71 -5.29
N HIS A 62 -5.16 -16.58 -5.06
CA HIS A 62 -6.19 -16.93 -6.04
C HIS A 62 -7.51 -16.17 -5.84
N SER A 63 -7.53 -15.20 -4.93
CA SER A 63 -8.73 -14.41 -4.67
C SER A 63 -8.98 -13.39 -5.79
N PRO A 64 -10.24 -12.99 -6.03
CA PRO A 64 -10.55 -11.93 -7.00
C PRO A 64 -9.83 -10.61 -6.72
N THR A 65 -9.37 -10.36 -5.49
CA THR A 65 -8.57 -9.17 -5.15
C THR A 65 -7.13 -9.32 -5.57
N ALA A 66 -6.50 -10.45 -5.28
CA ALA A 66 -5.14 -10.73 -5.72
C ALA A 66 -5.04 -10.76 -7.26
N GLU A 67 -6.03 -11.35 -7.93
CA GLU A 67 -6.11 -11.38 -9.40
C GLU A 67 -6.10 -9.98 -10.03
N ARG A 68 -6.79 -9.00 -9.43
CA ARG A 68 -6.77 -7.60 -9.89
C ARG A 68 -5.40 -6.95 -9.75
N TYR A 69 -4.61 -7.36 -8.78
CA TYR A 69 -3.26 -6.86 -8.56
C TYR A 69 -2.27 -7.46 -9.56
N PHE A 70 -2.26 -8.79 -9.68
CA PHE A 70 -1.25 -9.53 -10.45
C PHE A 70 -1.40 -9.34 -11.95
N HIS A 71 -2.63 -9.34 -12.45
CA HIS A 71 -2.89 -9.23 -13.88
C HIS A 71 -3.16 -7.78 -14.32
N SER A 72 -2.71 -6.78 -13.54
CA SER A 72 -2.95 -5.36 -13.84
C SER A 72 -2.48 -4.92 -15.23
N GLN A 73 -1.44 -5.56 -15.78
CA GLN A 73 -0.95 -5.30 -17.14
C GLN A 73 -1.92 -5.79 -18.23
N ASP A 74 -2.53 -6.98 -18.05
CA ASP A 74 -3.46 -7.57 -19.02
C ASP A 74 -4.92 -7.12 -18.81
N ASN A 75 -5.31 -6.84 -17.56
CA ASN A 75 -6.69 -6.53 -17.13
C ASN A 75 -7.00 -5.04 -16.94
N ARG A 76 -6.15 -4.13 -17.44
CA ARG A 76 -6.32 -2.65 -17.38
C ARG A 76 -6.58 -2.08 -15.97
N ASN A 77 -6.31 -2.83 -14.90
CA ASN A 77 -6.55 -2.37 -13.55
C ASN A 77 -5.45 -1.40 -13.12
N THR A 78 -5.82 -0.19 -12.70
CA THR A 78 -4.88 0.83 -12.23
C THR A 78 -4.77 0.78 -10.72
N VAL A 79 -3.55 0.65 -10.20
CA VAL A 79 -3.30 0.68 -8.75
C VAL A 79 -2.67 2.02 -8.36
N LEU A 80 -3.30 2.73 -7.43
CA LEU A 80 -2.85 4.01 -6.89
C LEU A 80 -2.36 3.84 -5.45
N LEU A 81 -1.14 4.30 -5.18
CA LEU A 81 -0.53 4.23 -3.85
C LEU A 81 -0.60 5.59 -3.16
N PHE A 82 -1.28 5.62 -2.02
CA PHE A 82 -1.31 6.75 -1.10
C PHE A 82 -0.63 6.35 0.21
N ILE A 83 0.26 7.21 0.70
CA ILE A 83 0.99 6.98 1.94
C ILE A 83 0.72 8.08 2.97
N ARG A 84 0.88 7.75 4.24
CA ARG A 84 1.09 8.71 5.32
C ARG A 84 2.12 8.13 6.27
N GLU A 85 2.84 9.00 6.96
CA GLU A 85 3.85 8.55 7.91
C GLU A 85 3.19 7.99 9.16
N PHE A 86 2.32 8.76 9.81
CA PHE A 86 1.61 8.36 11.03
C PHE A 86 0.10 8.34 10.80
N ARG A 87 -0.66 7.71 11.70
CA ARG A 87 -2.14 7.81 11.67
C ARG A 87 -2.62 9.20 12.07
N GLU A 88 -2.01 9.75 13.12
CA GLU A 88 -2.34 11.03 13.73
C GLU A 88 -1.06 11.82 14.01
N ASN A 89 -1.17 13.13 13.98
CA ASN A 89 -0.15 14.09 14.40
C ASN A 89 -0.76 15.06 15.44
N LEU A 90 0.01 16.06 15.88
CA LEU A 90 -0.45 17.05 16.87
C LEU A 90 -1.72 17.83 16.46
N LEU A 91 -2.07 17.82 15.17
CA LEU A 91 -3.23 18.51 14.60
C LEU A 91 -4.41 17.55 14.28
N GLY A 92 -4.29 16.26 14.60
CA GLY A 92 -5.31 15.24 14.34
C GLY A 92 -4.90 14.23 13.27
N ALA A 93 -5.87 13.73 12.50
CA ALA A 93 -5.61 12.70 11.49
C ALA A 93 -4.60 13.18 10.43
N SER A 94 -3.52 12.44 10.26
CA SER A 94 -2.49 12.79 9.28
C SER A 94 -3.01 12.54 7.85
N PRO A 95 -2.81 13.50 6.93
CA PRO A 95 -3.31 13.39 5.57
C PRO A 95 -2.54 12.32 4.79
N TYR A 96 -3.22 11.70 3.83
CA TYR A 96 -2.60 10.85 2.85
C TYR A 96 -2.01 11.67 1.70
N ILE A 97 -0.87 11.22 1.18
CA ILE A 97 -0.16 11.80 0.07
C ILE A 97 -0.16 10.79 -1.07
N PHE A 98 -0.54 11.23 -2.26
CA PHE A 98 -0.44 10.40 -3.46
C PHE A 98 1.04 10.19 -3.79
N LEU A 99 1.51 8.95 -3.67
CA LEU A 99 2.89 8.60 -3.97
C LEU A 99 3.07 8.32 -5.46
N GLY A 100 2.08 7.67 -6.08
CA GLY A 100 2.09 7.41 -7.52
C GLY A 100 1.23 6.23 -7.92
N ARG A 101 1.23 5.97 -9.22
CA ARG A 101 0.72 4.73 -9.82
C ARG A 101 1.78 3.65 -9.69
N VAL A 102 1.34 2.40 -9.52
CA VAL A 102 2.22 1.25 -9.39
C VAL A 102 1.82 0.11 -10.33
N ARG A 103 2.80 -0.72 -10.68
CA ARG A 103 2.63 -1.95 -11.46
C ARG A 103 3.10 -3.13 -10.65
N HIS A 104 2.40 -4.25 -10.79
CA HIS A 104 2.83 -5.49 -10.14
C HIS A 104 4.20 -5.91 -10.67
N LYS A 105 5.15 -6.18 -9.76
CA LYS A 105 6.48 -6.69 -10.09
C LYS A 105 6.63 -8.16 -9.71
N SER A 106 6.30 -8.49 -8.47
CA SER A 106 6.32 -9.86 -7.94
C SER A 106 5.43 -9.98 -6.72
N HIS A 107 5.13 -11.21 -6.32
CA HIS A 107 4.41 -11.49 -5.08
C HIS A 107 4.88 -12.82 -4.47
N SER A 108 4.65 -12.99 -3.17
CA SER A 108 4.90 -14.23 -2.43
C SER A 108 3.97 -14.33 -1.22
N GLY A 109 3.98 -15.50 -0.56
CA GLY A 109 3.13 -15.74 0.60
C GLY A 109 1.66 -15.96 0.26
N SER A 110 0.84 -16.10 1.29
CA SER A 110 -0.60 -16.32 1.22
C SER A 110 -1.21 -15.97 2.56
N ASN A 111 -2.28 -15.16 2.56
CA ASN A 111 -3.02 -14.77 3.77
C ASN A 111 -2.14 -14.17 4.91
N PRO A 112 -1.44 -13.04 4.71
CA PRO A 112 -1.51 -12.13 3.56
C PRO A 112 -0.52 -12.48 2.44
N VAL A 113 -0.75 -11.90 1.26
CA VAL A 113 0.21 -11.90 0.16
C VAL A 113 1.11 -10.67 0.29
N SER A 114 2.43 -10.87 0.21
CA SER A 114 3.42 -9.81 0.07
C SER A 114 3.58 -9.48 -1.42
N ILE A 115 3.47 -8.20 -1.78
CA ILE A 115 3.56 -7.72 -3.15
C ILE A 115 4.70 -6.70 -3.26
N ILE A 116 5.54 -6.88 -4.29
CA ILE A 116 6.45 -5.83 -4.75
C ILE A 116 5.77 -5.06 -5.87
N TRP A 117 5.64 -3.77 -5.65
CA TRP A 117 5.14 -2.79 -6.59
C TRP A 117 6.31 -2.05 -7.23
N GLU A 118 6.30 -1.96 -8.57
CA GLU A 118 7.17 -1.09 -9.34
C GLU A 118 6.47 0.26 -9.55
N MET A 119 7.12 1.34 -9.14
CA MET A 119 6.60 2.70 -9.20
C MET A 119 6.71 3.25 -10.62
N GLU A 120 5.63 3.84 -11.16
CA GLU A 120 5.70 4.49 -12.48
C GLU A 120 6.60 5.74 -12.50
N LYS A 121 6.82 6.35 -11.33
CA LYS A 121 7.73 7.49 -11.14
C LYS A 121 8.53 7.27 -9.85
N PRO A 122 9.80 7.72 -9.79
CA PRO A 122 10.61 7.54 -8.60
C PRO A 122 9.96 8.14 -7.34
N ILE A 123 10.03 7.38 -6.24
CA ILE A 123 9.64 7.82 -4.91
C ILE A 123 10.51 9.03 -4.51
N PRO A 124 9.90 10.15 -4.08
CA PRO A 124 10.66 11.28 -3.58
C PRO A 124 11.55 10.91 -2.39
N LYS A 125 12.81 11.34 -2.42
CA LYS A 125 13.85 10.97 -1.44
C LYS A 125 13.41 11.04 0.03
N ARG A 126 12.64 12.06 0.40
CA ARG A 126 12.10 12.23 1.77
C ARG A 126 11.34 11.00 2.30
N TYR A 127 10.73 10.21 1.43
CA TYR A 127 9.97 9.01 1.82
C TYR A 127 10.83 7.74 1.89
N LEU A 128 11.99 7.73 1.24
CA LEU A 128 12.98 6.66 1.36
C LEU A 128 13.69 6.73 2.72
N GLU A 129 13.96 7.94 3.19
CA GLU A 129 14.59 8.16 4.50
C GLU A 129 13.68 7.70 5.64
N ILE A 130 12.36 7.91 5.50
CA ILE A 130 11.36 7.45 6.47
C ILE A 130 11.40 5.91 6.59
N THR A 131 11.47 5.18 5.47
CA THR A 131 11.45 3.70 5.48
C THR A 131 12.78 3.10 5.93
N ASN A 132 13.91 3.70 5.56
CA ASN A 132 15.23 3.26 5.99
C ASN A 132 15.45 3.42 7.49
N ASN A 133 14.97 4.51 8.08
CA ASN A 133 15.05 4.73 9.53
C ASN A 133 14.14 3.78 10.33
N MET A 134 13.20 3.12 9.64
CA MET A 134 12.36 2.13 10.26
C MET A 134 13.01 0.75 10.28
N LEU A 135 13.81 0.34 9.29
CA LEU A 135 14.46 -0.99 9.24
C LEU A 135 15.50 -1.17 10.37
N PRO A 136 15.66 -2.37 10.97
CA PRO A 136 16.73 -2.63 11.92
C PRO A 136 18.08 -2.50 11.21
N ALA A 137 19.06 -1.91 11.89
CA ALA A 137 20.44 -1.76 11.41
C ALA A 137 21.14 -3.11 11.22
#